data_AF-A0A919UHZ9-F1
#
_entry.id   AF-A0A919UHZ9-F1
#
_cell.length_a   1.000
_cell.length_b   1.000
_cell.length_c   1.000
_cell.angle_alpha   90.00
_cell.angle_beta   90.00
_cell.angle_gamma   90.00
#
_symmetry.space_group_name_H-M   'P 1'
#
loop_
_entity.id
_entity.type
_entity.pdbx_description
1 polymer ?
#
loop_
_entity_poly.entity_id
_entity_poly.type
_entity_poly.pdbx_seq_one_letter_code
_entity_poly.pdbx_strand_id
1 'polypeptide(L)'
;MDPARPDRSAERDLAERRFAAAAAHELRTPLAGLRAELEEARMHPGETDLPLLLDAALRNVARLEALAADLLLLTELTERTCVRHRPVDLAAVARAHTDGEPGPGPDIRLSAGAPIVVHAVPTLLDRLVANLLDNARRYALRSIQVEVVRNGTTAELIVTDDGPGIPALDRERIFERFFRLDDARCRRRGGTGLGLSVARDIAHAHNGTLHVEDTASGAGARFVLRLPAAAPRS
;
A
#
# COMPACT_ATOMS: atom_id res chain seq x y z
N MET A 1 27.76 37.66 -3.64
CA MET A 1 28.25 36.33 -3.19
C MET A 1 27.00 35.59 -2.73
N ASP A 2 26.44 34.77 -3.61
CA ASP A 2 25.14 34.11 -3.44
C ASP A 2 25.36 32.76 -2.72
N PRO A 3 24.74 32.49 -1.56
CA PRO A 3 25.01 31.28 -0.80
C PRO A 3 24.47 30.04 -1.51
N ALA A 4 25.37 29.09 -1.76
CA ALA A 4 25.15 27.67 -2.02
C ALA A 4 23.70 27.22 -2.33
N ARG A 5 23.37 27.11 -3.62
CA ARG A 5 22.32 26.19 -4.04
C ARG A 5 22.78 24.76 -3.70
N PRO A 6 22.02 23.98 -2.90
CA PRO A 6 22.37 22.59 -2.64
C PRO A 6 22.42 21.83 -3.96
N ASP A 7 23.42 20.98 -4.09
CA ASP A 7 23.68 20.16 -5.28
C ASP A 7 22.60 19.09 -5.41
N ARG A 8 21.50 19.46 -6.08
CA ARG A 8 20.34 18.59 -6.34
C ARG A 8 20.69 17.31 -7.11
N SER A 9 21.87 17.24 -7.74
CA SER A 9 22.34 16.04 -8.44
C SER A 9 22.86 15.00 -7.45
N ALA A 10 23.72 15.41 -6.52
CA ALA A 10 24.26 14.54 -5.47
C ALA A 10 23.16 14.02 -4.53
N GLU A 11 22.15 14.83 -4.21
CA GLU A 11 21.01 14.41 -3.39
C GLU A 11 20.14 13.36 -4.08
N ARG A 12 19.95 13.48 -5.40
CA ARG A 12 19.24 12.48 -6.21
C ARG A 12 20.00 11.16 -6.30
N ASP A 13 21.29 11.21 -6.62
CA ASP A 13 22.13 10.02 -6.72
C ASP A 13 22.18 9.24 -5.39
N LEU A 14 22.23 9.95 -4.28
CA LEU A 14 22.21 9.34 -2.95
C LEU A 14 20.86 8.68 -2.64
N ALA A 15 19.75 9.32 -3.02
CA ALA A 15 18.41 8.75 -2.86
C ALA A 15 18.20 7.50 -3.74
N GLU A 16 18.68 7.52 -4.98
CA GLU A 16 18.63 6.36 -5.90
C GLU A 16 19.46 5.18 -5.37
N ARG A 17 20.68 5.45 -4.86
CA ARG A 17 21.51 4.39 -4.25
C ARG A 17 20.88 3.81 -2.99
N ARG A 18 20.29 4.64 -2.13
CA ARG A 18 19.57 4.17 -0.93
C ARG A 18 18.35 3.34 -1.33
N PHE A 19 17.62 3.75 -2.36
CA PHE A 19 16.49 3.01 -2.91
C PHE A 19 16.92 1.64 -3.43
N ALA A 20 17.97 1.58 -4.26
CA ALA A 20 18.48 0.31 -4.80
C ALA A 20 18.96 -0.63 -3.69
N ALA A 21 19.66 -0.11 -2.68
CA ALA A 21 20.13 -0.89 -1.54
C ALA A 21 18.96 -1.46 -0.70
N ALA A 22 17.95 -0.64 -0.42
CA ALA A 22 16.76 -1.05 0.33
C ALA A 22 15.91 -2.06 -0.46
N ALA A 23 15.70 -1.84 -1.75
CA ALA A 23 15.02 -2.79 -2.64
C ALA A 23 15.72 -4.16 -2.65
N ALA A 24 17.05 -4.17 -2.77
CA ALA A 24 17.82 -5.41 -2.72
C ALA A 24 17.71 -6.13 -1.36
N HIS A 25 17.61 -5.40 -0.26
CA HIS A 25 17.42 -5.99 1.06
C HIS A 25 16.01 -6.62 1.22
N GLU A 26 14.98 -5.91 0.77
CA GLU A 26 13.60 -6.38 0.82
C GLU A 26 13.34 -7.60 -0.08
N LEU A 27 14.05 -7.73 -1.21
CA LEU A 27 14.01 -8.93 -2.06
C LEU A 27 14.75 -10.13 -1.45
N ARG A 28 15.88 -9.89 -0.75
CA ARG A 28 16.67 -10.98 -0.14
C ARG A 28 15.90 -11.76 0.92
N THR A 29 15.02 -11.11 1.67
CA THR A 29 14.28 -11.74 2.77
C THR A 29 13.31 -12.85 2.29
N PRO A 30 12.35 -12.59 1.38
CA PRO A 30 11.47 -13.64 0.87
C PRO A 30 12.24 -14.69 0.04
N LEU A 31 13.33 -14.32 -0.65
CA LEU A 31 14.20 -15.29 -1.31
C LEU A 31 14.90 -16.24 -0.32
N ALA A 32 15.40 -15.71 0.79
CA ALA A 32 16.02 -16.53 1.84
C ALA A 32 15.00 -17.46 2.51
N GLY A 33 13.78 -16.97 2.75
CA GLY A 33 12.67 -17.79 3.26
C GLY A 33 12.31 -18.94 2.32
N LEU A 34 12.08 -18.63 1.04
CA LEU A 34 11.82 -19.63 0.00
C LEU A 34 12.96 -20.65 -0.09
N ARG A 35 14.23 -20.20 -0.03
CA ARG A 35 15.39 -21.09 -0.07
C ARG A 35 15.41 -22.03 1.13
N ALA A 36 15.18 -21.52 2.34
CA ALA A 36 15.17 -22.32 3.56
C ALA A 36 14.05 -23.37 3.54
N GLU A 37 12.84 -23.00 3.11
CA GLU A 37 11.70 -23.91 2.93
C GLU A 37 12.04 -25.06 1.97
N LEU A 38 12.67 -24.75 0.83
CA LEU A 38 13.07 -25.76 -0.17
C LEU A 38 14.26 -26.62 0.28
N GLU A 39 15.24 -26.05 1.00
CA GLU A 39 16.37 -26.78 1.56
C GLU A 39 15.89 -27.78 2.63
N GLU A 40 14.97 -27.37 3.51
CA GLU A 40 14.36 -28.21 4.53
C GLU A 40 13.60 -29.39 3.91
N ALA A 41 12.75 -29.10 2.91
CA ALA A 41 12.02 -30.12 2.17
C ALA A 41 12.93 -31.14 1.47
N ARG A 42 14.12 -30.69 1.02
CA ARG A 42 15.11 -31.57 0.40
C ARG A 42 15.84 -32.45 1.42
N MET A 43 16.04 -31.97 2.65
CA MET A 43 16.68 -32.73 3.73
C MET A 43 15.73 -33.77 4.34
N HIS A 44 14.43 -33.46 4.43
CA HIS A 44 13.43 -34.32 5.08
C HIS A 44 12.20 -34.59 4.17
N PRO A 45 12.37 -35.21 2.99
CA PRO A 45 11.32 -35.34 1.97
C PRO A 45 10.12 -36.20 2.40
N GLY A 46 10.28 -37.07 3.41
CA GLY A 46 9.20 -37.91 3.95
C GLY A 46 8.44 -37.29 5.12
N GLU A 47 8.94 -36.19 5.69
CA GLU A 47 8.37 -35.51 6.86
C GLU A 47 7.74 -34.16 6.50
N THR A 48 7.95 -33.72 5.25
CA THR A 48 7.46 -32.43 4.76
C THR A 48 6.04 -32.57 4.25
N ASP A 49 5.13 -31.76 4.79
CA ASP A 49 3.80 -31.57 4.23
C ASP A 49 3.92 -30.77 2.91
N LEU A 50 3.88 -31.50 1.79
CA LEU A 50 4.07 -30.94 0.46
C LEU A 50 3.02 -29.87 0.11
N PRO A 51 1.70 -30.06 0.35
CA PRO A 51 0.72 -28.99 0.21
C PRO A 51 1.08 -27.71 0.98
N LEU A 52 1.41 -27.81 2.28
CA LEU A 52 1.76 -26.64 3.08
C LEU A 52 3.02 -25.92 2.57
N LEU A 53 4.03 -26.69 2.13
CA LEU A 53 5.24 -26.15 1.51
C LEU A 53 4.94 -25.39 0.22
N LEU A 54 4.14 -25.98 -0.69
CA LEU A 54 3.78 -25.35 -1.95
C LEU A 54 3.00 -24.05 -1.72
N ASP A 55 2.07 -24.05 -0.77
CA ASP A 55 1.33 -22.84 -0.39
C ASP A 55 2.26 -21.76 0.18
N ALA A 56 3.24 -22.14 1.01
CA ALA A 56 4.24 -21.20 1.53
C ALA A 56 5.13 -20.63 0.42
N ALA A 57 5.62 -21.49 -0.47
CA ALA A 57 6.44 -21.10 -1.60
C ALA A 57 5.69 -20.14 -2.54
N LEU A 58 4.43 -20.46 -2.88
CA LEU A 58 3.58 -19.60 -3.72
C LEU A 58 3.30 -18.24 -3.06
N ARG A 59 3.09 -18.19 -1.73
CA ARG A 59 3.00 -16.91 -1.01
C ARG A 59 4.28 -16.09 -1.11
N ASN A 60 5.45 -16.73 -1.00
CA ASN A 60 6.74 -16.06 -1.13
C ASN A 60 6.97 -15.53 -2.56
N VAL A 61 6.58 -16.30 -3.59
CA VAL A 61 6.62 -15.87 -5.00
C VAL A 61 5.70 -14.69 -5.26
N ALA A 62 4.43 -14.77 -4.85
CA ALA A 62 3.47 -13.68 -5.01
C ALA A 62 3.96 -12.38 -4.33
N ARG A 63 4.63 -12.50 -3.17
CA ARG A 63 5.26 -11.36 -2.49
C ARG A 63 6.42 -10.76 -3.30
N LEU A 64 7.26 -11.59 -3.93
CA LEU A 64 8.34 -11.14 -4.81
C LEU A 64 7.80 -10.44 -6.06
N GLU A 65 6.75 -10.97 -6.67
CA GLU A 65 6.08 -10.36 -7.83
C GLU A 65 5.48 -9.00 -7.48
N ALA A 66 4.79 -8.89 -6.33
CA ALA A 66 4.25 -7.63 -5.84
C ALA A 66 5.34 -6.58 -5.57
N LEU A 67 6.47 -6.99 -5.00
CA LEU A 67 7.65 -6.14 -4.80
C LEU A 67 8.22 -5.62 -6.12
N ALA A 68 8.42 -6.52 -7.10
CA ALA A 68 8.93 -6.14 -8.40
C ALA A 68 7.99 -5.17 -9.12
N ALA A 69 6.68 -5.42 -9.07
CA ALA A 69 5.67 -4.54 -9.64
C ALA A 69 5.68 -3.14 -9.00
N ASP A 70 5.79 -3.04 -7.67
CA ASP A 70 5.89 -1.75 -6.98
C ASP A 70 7.16 -0.99 -7.39
N LEU A 71 8.30 -1.67 -7.51
CA LEU A 71 9.56 -1.03 -7.91
C LEU A 71 9.48 -0.49 -9.35
N LEU A 72 8.94 -1.27 -10.29
CA LEU A 72 8.73 -0.82 -11.68
C LEU A 72 7.76 0.36 -11.74
N LEU A 73 6.65 0.29 -11.00
CA LEU A 73 5.68 1.38 -10.96
C LEU A 73 6.30 2.69 -10.45
N LEU A 74 7.14 2.63 -9.42
CA LEU A 74 7.84 3.79 -8.90
C LEU A 74 8.76 4.43 -9.95
N THR A 75 9.41 3.62 -10.79
CA THR A 75 10.22 4.13 -11.91
C THR A 75 9.34 4.80 -12.97
N GLU A 76 8.23 4.18 -13.36
CA GLU A 76 7.32 4.70 -14.38
C GLU A 76 6.61 6.00 -13.95
N LEU A 77 6.14 6.08 -12.69
CA LEU A 77 5.52 7.29 -12.14
C LEU A 77 6.49 8.47 -12.10
N THR A 78 7.79 8.20 -11.89
CA THR A 78 8.84 9.23 -11.92
C THR A 78 9.08 9.75 -13.34
N GLU A 79 8.93 8.89 -14.34
CA GLU A 79 9.17 9.21 -15.76
C GLU A 79 7.99 9.88 -16.47
N ARG A 80 6.85 10.13 -15.78
CA ARG A 80 5.62 10.73 -16.35
C ARG A 80 5.19 10.04 -17.65
N THR A 81 5.22 8.72 -17.69
CA THR A 81 4.69 7.96 -18.83
C THR A 81 3.22 8.33 -19.08
N CYS A 82 2.81 8.40 -20.35
CA CYS A 82 1.46 8.82 -20.76
C CYS A 82 0.40 7.78 -20.40
N VAL A 83 0.05 7.67 -19.12
CA VAL A 83 -1.02 6.78 -18.67
C VAL A 83 -2.38 7.46 -18.90
N ARG A 84 -3.30 6.77 -19.58
CA ARG A 84 -4.60 7.35 -19.95
C ARG A 84 -5.59 7.28 -18.80
N HIS A 85 -5.99 8.44 -18.29
CA HIS A 85 -7.09 8.56 -17.34
C HIS A 85 -8.42 8.19 -18.01
N ARG A 86 -9.28 7.50 -17.28
CA ARG A 86 -10.65 7.14 -17.67
C ARG A 86 -11.60 7.40 -16.50
N PRO A 87 -12.92 7.54 -16.74
CA PRO A 87 -13.90 7.58 -15.67
C PRO A 87 -13.90 6.25 -14.90
N VAL A 88 -13.72 6.30 -13.57
CA VAL A 88 -13.73 5.14 -12.66
C VAL A 88 -14.67 5.43 -11.49
N ASP A 89 -15.55 4.48 -11.15
CA ASP A 89 -16.36 4.56 -9.93
C ASP A 89 -15.53 4.12 -8.71
N LEU A 90 -15.18 5.07 -7.86
CA LEU A 90 -14.38 4.83 -6.66
C LEU A 90 -15.08 3.88 -5.68
N ALA A 91 -16.42 3.92 -5.62
CA ALA A 91 -17.18 3.01 -4.78
C ALA A 91 -17.12 1.57 -5.31
N ALA A 92 -17.10 1.38 -6.63
CA ALA A 92 -16.92 0.05 -7.23
C ALA A 92 -15.52 -0.53 -6.97
N VAL A 93 -14.48 0.30 -7.04
CA VAL A 93 -13.11 -0.13 -6.70
C VAL A 93 -13.02 -0.56 -5.22
N ALA A 94 -13.62 0.22 -4.31
CA ALA A 94 -13.67 -0.15 -2.90
C ALA A 94 -14.41 -1.47 -2.68
N ARG A 95 -15.61 -1.63 -3.27
CA ARG A 95 -16.39 -2.88 -3.23
C ARG A 95 -15.57 -4.08 -3.68
N ALA A 96 -14.87 -3.98 -4.81
CA ALA A 96 -14.06 -5.08 -5.34
C ALA A 96 -12.96 -5.57 -4.38
N HIS A 97 -12.52 -4.73 -3.44
CA HIS A 97 -11.50 -5.09 -2.45
C HIS A 97 -12.06 -5.42 -1.05
N THR A 98 -13.33 -5.10 -0.79
CA THR A 98 -14.03 -5.42 0.46
C THR A 98 -14.94 -6.64 0.34
N ASP A 99 -15.41 -6.93 -0.88
CA ASP A 99 -16.28 -8.07 -1.17
C ASP A 99 -15.42 -9.34 -1.22
N GLY A 100 -15.54 -10.16 -0.18
CA GLY A 100 -14.88 -11.45 -0.06
C GLY A 100 -15.59 -12.31 0.99
N GLU A 101 -15.43 -13.63 0.92
CA GLU A 101 -15.96 -14.49 1.97
C GLU A 101 -15.32 -14.15 3.32
N PRO A 102 -16.10 -14.15 4.42
CA PRO A 102 -15.55 -13.93 5.76
C PRO A 102 -14.54 -15.03 6.10
N GLY A 103 -13.26 -14.69 5.95
CA GLY A 103 -12.13 -15.55 6.29
C GLY A 103 -11.58 -15.25 7.68
N PRO A 104 -10.53 -15.97 8.12
CA PRO A 104 -9.80 -15.64 9.33
C PRO A 104 -9.08 -14.29 9.15
N GLY A 105 -9.70 -13.20 9.63
CA GLY A 105 -9.20 -11.84 9.49
C GLY A 105 -10.12 -10.80 10.15
N PRO A 106 -9.75 -9.51 10.12
CA PRO A 106 -10.59 -8.44 10.64
C PRO A 106 -11.88 -8.29 9.81
N ASP A 107 -12.99 -7.96 10.48
CA ASP A 107 -14.29 -7.66 9.86
C ASP A 107 -14.18 -6.38 9.03
N ILE A 108 -14.47 -6.45 7.73
CA ILE A 108 -14.36 -5.32 6.81
C ILE A 108 -15.77 -4.83 6.48
N ARG A 109 -16.06 -3.56 6.79
CA ARG A 109 -17.34 -2.94 6.49
C ARG A 109 -17.17 -1.79 5.52
N LEU A 110 -17.87 -1.86 4.39
CA LEU A 110 -17.93 -0.77 3.42
C LEU A 110 -19.20 0.06 3.61
N SER A 111 -19.03 1.36 3.74
CA SER A 111 -20.09 2.37 3.63
C SER A 111 -19.85 3.17 2.36
N ALA A 112 -20.64 2.90 1.32
CA ALA A 112 -20.58 3.61 0.05
C ALA A 112 -21.98 3.98 -0.41
N GLY A 113 -22.20 5.26 -0.70
CA GLY A 113 -23.45 5.77 -1.24
C GLY A 113 -23.56 5.60 -2.76
N ALA A 114 -24.04 6.64 -3.44
CA ALA A 114 -24.10 6.68 -4.90
C ALA A 114 -22.69 6.58 -5.54
N PRO A 115 -22.58 6.05 -6.77
CA PRO A 115 -21.32 6.01 -7.51
C PRO A 115 -20.59 7.35 -7.55
N ILE A 116 -19.29 7.36 -7.25
CA ILE A 116 -18.46 8.56 -7.27
C ILE A 116 -17.40 8.40 -8.33
N VAL A 117 -17.63 9.05 -9.48
CA VAL A 117 -16.73 8.97 -10.62
C VAL A 117 -15.52 9.89 -10.42
N VAL A 118 -14.32 9.35 -10.59
CA VAL A 118 -13.04 10.07 -10.68
C VAL A 118 -12.40 9.82 -12.04
N HIS A 119 -11.52 10.72 -12.51
CA HIS A 119 -10.70 10.47 -13.69
C HIS A 119 -9.36 9.89 -13.29
N ALA A 120 -9.22 8.58 -13.45
CA ALA A 120 -8.08 7.83 -12.95
C ALA A 120 -7.61 6.76 -13.93
N VAL A 121 -6.42 6.27 -13.69
CA VAL A 121 -5.93 5.04 -14.29
C VAL A 121 -6.47 3.89 -13.44
N PRO A 122 -7.37 3.03 -13.97
CA PRO A 122 -8.04 2.01 -13.17
C PRO A 122 -7.07 1.11 -12.38
N THR A 123 -6.05 0.59 -13.06
CA THR A 123 -5.05 -0.31 -12.46
C THR A 123 -4.26 0.33 -11.33
N LEU A 124 -3.96 1.62 -11.42
CA LEU A 124 -3.27 2.35 -10.35
C LEU A 124 -4.20 2.61 -9.18
N LEU A 125 -5.46 2.96 -9.45
CA LEU A 125 -6.44 3.17 -8.39
C LEU A 125 -6.73 1.87 -7.63
N ASP A 126 -6.85 0.74 -8.33
CA ASP A 126 -6.95 -0.59 -7.72
C ASP A 126 -5.73 -0.86 -6.81
N ARG A 127 -4.51 -0.61 -7.32
CA ARG A 127 -3.28 -0.81 -6.53
C ARG A 127 -3.23 0.07 -5.28
N LEU A 128 -3.66 1.33 -5.38
CA LEU A 128 -3.72 2.24 -4.23
C LEU A 128 -4.66 1.69 -3.16
N VAL A 129 -5.88 1.28 -3.54
CA VAL A 129 -6.88 0.75 -2.61
C VAL A 129 -6.41 -0.56 -1.99
N ALA A 130 -5.81 -1.46 -2.77
CA ALA A 130 -5.17 -2.67 -2.27
C ALA A 130 -4.09 -2.35 -1.22
N ASN A 131 -3.20 -1.39 -1.50
CA ASN A 131 -2.15 -0.99 -0.55
C ASN A 131 -2.71 -0.45 0.78
N LEU A 132 -3.79 0.34 0.74
CA LEU A 132 -4.44 0.83 1.96
C LEU A 132 -5.10 -0.29 2.75
N LEU A 133 -5.81 -1.20 2.08
CA LEU A 133 -6.49 -2.31 2.73
C LEU A 133 -5.55 -3.38 3.26
N ASP A 134 -4.46 -3.67 2.56
CA ASP A 134 -3.44 -4.60 3.04
C ASP A 134 -2.70 -4.03 4.25
N ASN A 135 -2.48 -2.70 4.27
CA ASN A 135 -2.00 -2.02 5.46
C ASN A 135 -3.00 -2.18 6.62
N ALA A 136 -4.28 -1.88 6.39
CA ALA A 136 -5.32 -2.03 7.41
C ALA A 136 -5.43 -3.48 7.91
N ARG A 137 -5.46 -4.49 7.04
CA ARG A 137 -5.49 -5.93 7.40
C ARG A 137 -4.28 -6.36 8.23
N ARG A 138 -3.11 -5.80 7.94
CA ARG A 138 -1.88 -6.11 8.68
C ARG A 138 -1.90 -5.56 10.11
N TYR A 139 -2.51 -4.40 10.34
CA TYR A 139 -2.41 -3.67 11.61
C TYR A 139 -3.70 -3.67 12.45
N ALA A 140 -4.86 -3.92 11.83
CA ALA A 140 -6.14 -4.04 12.51
C ALA A 140 -6.09 -5.16 13.56
N LEU A 141 -6.82 -4.94 14.65
CA LEU A 141 -7.02 -5.95 15.69
C LEU A 141 -8.24 -6.81 15.34
N ARG A 142 -9.35 -6.16 14.96
CA ARG A 142 -10.64 -6.83 14.74
C ARG A 142 -11.44 -6.25 13.59
N SER A 143 -11.33 -4.97 13.28
CA SER A 143 -12.24 -4.33 12.33
C SER A 143 -11.57 -3.29 11.44
N ILE A 144 -12.04 -3.23 10.20
CA ILE A 144 -11.68 -2.23 9.20
C ILE A 144 -12.97 -1.61 8.67
N GLN A 145 -13.04 -0.29 8.66
CA GLN A 145 -14.13 0.48 8.08
C GLN A 145 -13.62 1.19 6.84
N VAL A 146 -14.33 1.03 5.73
CA VAL A 146 -14.06 1.70 4.47
C VAL A 146 -15.23 2.60 4.17
N GLU A 147 -15.00 3.88 3.95
CA GLU A 147 -16.04 4.85 3.61
C GLU A 147 -15.71 5.51 2.28
N VAL A 148 -16.69 5.62 1.39
CA VAL A 148 -16.56 6.32 0.11
C VAL A 148 -17.63 7.41 0.05
N VAL A 149 -17.19 8.66 0.13
CA VAL A 149 -18.07 9.83 0.23
C VAL A 149 -17.66 10.93 -0.75
N ARG A 150 -18.63 11.73 -1.18
CA ARG A 150 -18.38 12.93 -2.00
C ARG A 150 -18.47 14.15 -1.12
N ASN A 151 -17.44 14.99 -1.14
CA ASN A 151 -17.42 16.30 -0.52
C ASN A 151 -17.23 17.37 -1.60
N GLY A 152 -18.35 17.90 -2.13
CA GLY A 152 -18.34 18.86 -3.24
C GLY A 152 -17.70 18.29 -4.52
N THR A 153 -16.57 18.88 -4.92
CA THR A 153 -15.77 18.48 -6.09
C THR A 153 -14.72 17.41 -5.76
N THR A 154 -14.70 16.90 -4.54
CA THR A 154 -13.72 15.92 -4.08
C THR A 154 -14.41 14.60 -3.75
N ALA A 155 -13.82 13.49 -4.20
CA ALA A 155 -14.15 12.14 -3.79
C ALA A 155 -13.20 11.75 -2.66
N GLU A 156 -13.73 11.27 -1.54
CA GLU A 156 -12.94 10.77 -0.42
C GLU A 156 -13.14 9.27 -0.27
N LEU A 157 -12.03 8.53 -0.17
CA LEU A 157 -11.99 7.15 0.28
C LEU A 157 -11.24 7.11 1.61
N ILE A 158 -11.91 6.65 2.65
CA ILE A 158 -11.40 6.63 4.02
C ILE A 158 -11.26 5.17 4.44
N VAL A 159 -10.08 4.79 4.96
CA VAL A 159 -9.86 3.47 5.56
C VAL A 159 -9.48 3.69 7.01
N THR A 160 -10.33 3.19 7.91
CA THR A 160 -10.13 3.26 9.37
C THR A 160 -9.96 1.86 9.93
N ASP A 161 -8.86 1.60 10.64
CA ASP A 161 -8.64 0.35 11.37
C ASP A 161 -8.65 0.56 12.89
N ASP A 162 -8.87 -0.51 13.66
CA ASP A 162 -8.81 -0.51 15.14
C ASP A 162 -7.43 -0.93 15.69
N GLY A 163 -6.37 -0.74 14.90
CA GLY A 163 -4.99 -1.07 15.25
C GLY A 163 -4.34 -0.16 16.30
N PRO A 164 -3.01 -0.25 16.47
CA PRO A 164 -2.26 0.57 17.43
C PRO A 164 -2.23 2.06 17.07
N GLY A 165 -2.66 2.43 15.86
CA GLY A 165 -2.61 3.79 15.34
C GLY A 165 -1.21 4.25 14.98
N ILE A 166 -1.12 5.52 14.58
CA ILE A 166 0.11 6.14 14.09
C ILE A 166 0.40 7.40 14.92
N PRO A 167 1.56 7.46 15.62
CA PRO A 167 2.00 8.65 16.32
C PRO A 167 2.02 9.87 15.40
N ALA A 168 1.63 11.03 15.92
CA ALA A 168 1.54 12.26 15.12
C ALA A 168 2.87 12.62 14.41
N LEU A 169 4.00 12.38 15.07
CA LEU A 169 5.34 12.64 14.52
C LEU A 169 5.71 11.74 13.33
N ASP A 170 5.06 10.59 13.19
CA ASP A 170 5.35 9.61 12.15
C ASP A 170 4.32 9.61 11.01
N ARG A 171 3.21 10.37 11.12
CA ARG A 171 2.13 10.41 10.11
C ARG A 171 2.59 10.79 8.71
N GLU A 172 3.64 11.62 8.59
CA GLU A 172 4.25 11.93 7.30
C GLU A 172 5.31 10.89 6.88
N ARG A 173 6.06 10.38 7.87
CA ARG A 173 7.19 9.48 7.67
C ARG A 173 6.76 8.10 7.18
N ILE A 174 5.56 7.62 7.54
CA ILE A 174 5.01 6.35 7.02
C ILE A 174 4.85 6.29 5.51
N PHE A 175 4.86 7.44 4.84
CA PHE A 175 4.81 7.53 3.38
C PHE A 175 6.20 7.59 2.75
N GLU A 176 7.27 7.69 3.55
CA GLU A 176 8.64 7.55 3.07
C GLU A 176 8.89 6.10 2.65
N ARG A 177 9.63 5.94 1.55
CA ARG A 177 9.96 4.61 1.01
C ARG A 177 10.74 3.81 2.04
N PHE A 178 10.32 2.56 2.26
CA PHE A 178 10.92 1.61 3.20
C PHE A 178 10.81 2.02 4.68
N PHE A 179 10.11 3.10 5.01
CA PHE A 179 9.91 3.48 6.40
C PHE A 179 8.90 2.55 7.08
N ARG A 180 9.19 2.21 8.34
CA ARG A 180 8.37 1.34 9.17
C ARG A 180 8.38 1.85 10.61
N LEU A 181 7.21 1.90 11.25
CA LEU A 181 7.05 2.15 12.69
C LEU A 181 7.58 0.94 13.48
N ASP A 182 8.88 0.96 13.76
CA ASP A 182 9.76 0.09 14.57
C ASP A 182 9.59 -1.46 14.64
N ASP A 183 10.77 -2.07 14.56
CA ASP A 183 11.13 -3.46 14.21
C ASP A 183 10.90 -4.57 15.25
N ALA A 184 10.43 -4.29 16.46
CA ALA A 184 10.43 -5.29 17.53
C ALA A 184 9.24 -6.27 17.48
N ARG A 185 8.06 -5.81 17.05
CA ARG A 185 6.82 -6.61 16.97
C ARG A 185 6.34 -6.89 15.53
N CYS A 186 6.80 -6.09 14.57
CA CYS A 186 6.35 -6.13 13.18
C CYS A 186 7.17 -7.05 12.25
N ARG A 187 8.33 -7.57 12.69
CA ARG A 187 9.16 -8.46 11.85
C ARG A 187 8.43 -9.74 11.41
N ARG A 188 7.45 -10.22 12.19
CA ARG A 188 6.63 -11.40 11.85
C ARG A 188 5.47 -11.12 10.88
N ARG A 189 5.04 -9.86 10.70
CA ARG A 189 3.85 -9.51 9.89
C ARG A 189 4.16 -9.06 8.46
N GLY A 190 5.42 -9.20 8.02
CA GLY A 190 5.85 -9.15 6.60
C GLY A 190 5.25 -8.01 5.78
N GLY A 191 5.92 -6.86 5.73
CA GLY A 191 5.56 -5.73 4.87
C GLY A 191 6.80 -5.05 4.32
N THR A 192 6.72 -4.58 3.08
CA THR A 192 7.84 -4.08 2.28
C THR A 192 8.23 -2.63 2.59
N GLY A 193 7.37 -1.91 3.34
CA GLY A 193 7.50 -0.47 3.55
C GLY A 193 7.28 0.36 2.27
N LEU A 194 6.83 -0.25 1.17
CA LEU A 194 6.58 0.45 -0.09
C LEU A 194 5.10 0.79 -0.30
N GLY A 195 4.17 -0.02 0.23
CA GLY A 195 2.74 0.10 -0.08
C GLY A 195 2.16 1.50 0.14
N LEU A 196 2.42 2.13 1.30
CA LEU A 196 1.92 3.49 1.58
C LEU A 196 2.61 4.56 0.73
N SER A 197 3.92 4.43 0.47
CA SER A 197 4.65 5.35 -0.42
C SER A 197 4.11 5.29 -1.86
N VAL A 198 3.86 4.08 -2.38
CA VAL A 198 3.25 3.85 -3.70
C VAL A 198 1.82 4.41 -3.73
N ALA A 199 1.02 4.16 -2.69
CA ALA A 199 -0.32 4.71 -2.59
C ALA A 199 -0.32 6.25 -2.64
N ARG A 200 0.64 6.92 -1.97
CA ARG A 200 0.77 8.38 -1.99
C ARG A 200 1.24 8.89 -3.34
N ASP A 201 2.21 8.24 -3.97
CA ASP A 201 2.69 8.58 -5.31
C ASP A 201 1.55 8.45 -6.34
N ILE A 202 0.74 7.40 -6.25
CA ILE A 202 -0.45 7.22 -7.09
C ILE A 202 -1.47 8.34 -6.81
N ALA A 203 -1.77 8.67 -5.54
CA ALA A 203 -2.70 9.74 -5.22
C ALA A 203 -2.27 11.08 -5.84
N HIS A 204 -0.98 11.42 -5.73
CA HIS A 204 -0.42 12.63 -6.33
C HIS A 204 -0.47 12.60 -7.87
N ALA A 205 -0.19 11.45 -8.49
CA ALA A 205 -0.33 11.29 -9.95
C ALA A 205 -1.77 11.53 -10.44
N HIS A 206 -2.75 11.39 -9.55
CA HIS A 206 -4.17 11.66 -9.81
C HIS A 206 -4.62 13.07 -9.37
N ASN A 207 -3.69 13.99 -9.09
CA ASN A 207 -3.96 15.33 -8.55
C ASN A 207 -4.74 15.30 -7.23
N GLY A 208 -4.57 14.22 -6.47
CA GLY A 208 -5.17 14.02 -5.16
C GLY A 208 -4.17 14.12 -4.02
N THR A 209 -4.62 13.77 -2.82
CA THR A 209 -3.79 13.69 -1.62
C THR A 209 -4.10 12.40 -0.85
N LEU A 210 -3.10 11.90 -0.13
CA LEU A 210 -3.27 10.81 0.83
C LEU A 210 -2.58 11.22 2.14
N HIS A 211 -3.32 11.21 3.24
CA HIS A 211 -2.82 11.61 4.56
C HIS A 211 -3.50 10.80 5.67
N VAL A 212 -2.97 10.92 6.89
CA VAL A 212 -3.53 10.30 8.09
C VAL A 212 -4.20 11.36 8.95
N GLU A 213 -5.45 11.12 9.30
CA GLU A 213 -6.21 11.95 10.24
C GLU A 213 -6.39 11.21 11.58
N ASP A 214 -6.81 11.95 12.61
CA ASP A 214 -7.19 11.36 13.89
C ASP A 214 -8.45 10.51 13.75
N THR A 215 -8.50 9.39 14.49
CA THR A 215 -9.73 8.61 14.64
C THR A 215 -10.59 9.23 15.74
N ALA A 216 -11.91 9.11 15.62
CA ALA A 216 -12.84 9.60 16.65
C ALA A 216 -12.65 8.90 18.01
N SER A 217 -12.13 7.67 18.01
CA SER A 217 -11.83 6.89 19.22
C SER A 217 -10.47 7.24 19.84
N GLY A 218 -9.60 7.97 19.14
CA GLY A 218 -8.20 8.19 19.53
C GLY A 218 -7.29 6.95 19.42
N ALA A 219 -7.84 5.81 18.96
CA ALA A 219 -7.11 4.57 18.71
C ALA A 219 -7.33 4.12 17.26
N GLY A 220 -6.34 3.46 16.66
CA GLY A 220 -6.39 3.06 15.25
C GLY A 220 -5.78 4.09 14.30
N ALA A 221 -5.74 3.75 13.01
CA ALA A 221 -5.29 4.64 11.96
C ALA A 221 -6.43 4.97 11.00
N ARG A 222 -6.52 6.23 10.56
CA ARG A 222 -7.50 6.71 9.59
C ARG A 222 -6.79 7.33 8.39
N PHE A 223 -6.70 6.56 7.31
CA PHE A 223 -6.14 7.01 6.04
C PHE A 223 -7.23 7.67 5.20
N VAL A 224 -6.95 8.86 4.67
CA VAL A 224 -7.89 9.65 3.87
C VAL A 224 -7.28 9.92 2.50
N LEU A 225 -7.82 9.25 1.48
CA LEU A 225 -7.55 9.54 0.08
C LEU A 225 -8.55 10.60 -0.39
N ARG A 226 -8.06 11.69 -0.98
CA ARG A 226 -8.86 12.71 -1.66
C ARG A 226 -8.50 12.75 -3.13
N LEU A 227 -9.47 12.60 -4.01
CA LEU A 227 -9.30 12.70 -5.46
C LEU A 227 -10.28 13.74 -6.05
N PRO A 228 -9.91 14.47 -7.11
CA PRO A 228 -10.87 15.29 -7.84
C PRO A 228 -12.00 14.42 -8.41
N ALA A 229 -13.24 14.70 -7.99
CA ALA A 229 -14.41 14.03 -8.49
C ALA A 229 -14.85 14.65 -9.81
N ALA A 230 -15.26 13.82 -10.77
CA ALA A 230 -15.91 14.29 -11.98
C ALA A 230 -17.20 15.04 -11.59
N ALA A 231 -17.57 16.05 -12.38
CA ALA A 231 -18.84 16.74 -12.22
C ALA A 231 -19.99 15.71 -12.25
N PRO A 232 -21.00 15.84 -11.38
CA PRO A 232 -22.17 14.97 -11.46
C PRO A 232 -22.76 15.07 -12.86
N ARG A 233 -22.99 13.92 -13.51
CA ARG A 233 -23.73 13.91 -14.77
C ARG A 233 -25.17 14.32 -14.44
N SER A 234 -25.53 15.53 -14.87
CA SER A 234 -26.89 16.06 -14.86
C SER A 234 -27.82 15.21 -15.73
#